data_AF-A0A1R3X8C6-F1
#
_entry.id   AF-A0A1R3X8C6-F1
#
_cell.length_a   1.000
_cell.length_b   1.000
_cell.length_c   1.000
_cell.angle_alpha   90.00
_cell.angle_beta   90.00
_cell.angle_gamma   90.00
#
_symmetry.space_group_name_H-M   'P 1'
#
loop_
_entity.id
_entity.type
_entity.pdbx_description
1 polymer ?
#
loop_
_entity_poly.entity_id
_entity_poly.type
_entity_poly.pdbx_seq_one_letter_code
_entity_poly.pdbx_strand_id
1 'polypeptide(L)' 'MYWQPCNDTNHASDPPWPEVTLSWVQDGRPYDEQRILISDGRFAGDFEIPAEAGAGTGTIEVHAAVYTVQVDLLIVATQ' A
#
# COMPACT_ATOMS: atom_id res chain seq x y z
N MET A 1 43.59 -17.90 16.03
CA MET A 1 42.42 -17.48 15.24
C MET A 1 41.61 -16.52 16.09
N TYR A 2 41.69 -15.23 15.79
CA TYR A 2 40.87 -14.21 16.44
C TYR A 2 39.51 -14.18 15.73
N TRP A 3 38.46 -14.60 16.41
CA TRP A 3 37.10 -14.33 15.97
C TRP A 3 36.85 -12.83 16.17
N GLN A 4 36.68 -12.09 15.08
CA GLN A 4 36.09 -10.76 15.17
C GLN A 4 34.60 -10.93 15.47
N PRO A 5 33.99 -10.03 16.28
CA PRO A 5 32.55 -10.05 16.46
C PRO A 5 31.92 -9.91 15.07
N CYS A 6 30.92 -10.76 14.78
CA CYS A 6 30.11 -10.61 13.58
C CYS A 6 29.70 -9.14 13.52
N ASN A 7 30.18 -8.41 12.51
CA ASN A 7 29.58 -7.15 12.10
C ASN A 7 28.24 -7.50 11.47
N ASP A 8 27.35 -8.07 12.28
CA ASP A 8 25.92 -8.06 12.07
C ASP A 8 25.55 -6.60 12.35
N THR A 9 25.85 -5.76 11.36
CA THR A 9 25.19 -4.48 11.20
C THR A 9 23.73 -4.85 11.14
N ASN A 10 23.10 -4.88 12.30
CA ASN A 10 21.69 -4.85 12.48
C ASN A 10 21.18 -3.71 11.58
N HIS A 11 20.71 -4.09 10.40
CA HIS A 11 19.94 -3.30 9.47
C HIS A 11 18.60 -2.84 10.11
N ALA A 12 18.53 -2.75 11.45
CA ALA A 12 17.44 -2.18 12.22
C ALA A 12 17.25 -0.67 11.95
N SER A 13 18.23 -0.05 11.29
CA SER A 13 18.15 1.31 10.75
C SER A 13 17.67 1.38 9.31
N ASP A 14 17.51 0.24 8.61
CA ASP A 14 16.72 0.25 7.39
C ASP A 14 15.29 0.62 7.82
N PRO A 15 14.70 1.70 7.25
CA PRO A 15 13.37 2.11 7.65
C PRO A 15 12.40 0.93 7.46
N PRO A 16 11.25 0.91 8.16
CA PRO A 16 10.27 -0.15 8.00
C PRO A 16 9.65 -0.01 6.60
N TRP A 17 10.39 -0.47 5.58
CA TRP A 17 9.95 -0.52 4.20
C TRP A 17 9.42 -1.91 3.82
N PRO A 18 8.78 -2.74 4.68
CA PRO A 18 8.19 -3.93 4.13
C PRO A 18 6.81 -3.64 3.56
N GLU A 19 6.10 -2.54 3.84
CA GLU A 19 4.68 -2.42 3.44
C GLU A 19 4.19 -1.04 2.99
N VAL A 20 3.19 -1.05 2.10
CA VAL A 20 2.28 0.08 1.81
C VAL A 20 0.87 -0.32 2.21
N THR A 21 0.09 0.66 2.66
CA THR A 21 -1.34 0.47 2.91
C THR A 21 -2.13 1.05 1.75
N LEU A 22 -3.07 0.29 1.21
CA LEU A 22 -4.01 0.70 0.17
C LEU A 22 -5.38 0.88 0.78
N SER A 23 -6.06 1.99 0.46
CA SER A 23 -7.46 2.17 0.83
C SER A 23 -8.32 2.64 -0.35
N TRP A 24 -9.56 2.13 -0.42
CA TRP A 24 -10.58 2.67 -1.33
C TRP A 24 -11.40 3.72 -0.60
N VAL A 25 -11.40 4.93 -1.12
CA VAL A 25 -12.22 6.04 -0.63
C VAL A 25 -13.22 6.46 -1.70
N GLN A 26 -14.50 6.39 -1.38
CA GLN A 26 -15.56 6.89 -2.25
C GLN A 26 -16.53 7.72 -1.41
N ASP A 27 -16.92 8.90 -1.92
CA ASP A 27 -17.77 9.86 -1.22
C ASP A 27 -17.30 10.20 0.22
N GLY A 28 -15.98 10.21 0.43
CA GLY A 28 -15.35 10.47 1.72
C GLY A 28 -15.43 9.32 2.73
N ARG A 29 -15.84 8.12 2.30
CA ARG A 29 -15.92 6.91 3.13
C ARG A 29 -14.83 5.92 2.72
N PRO A 30 -14.00 5.42 3.64
CA PRO A 30 -13.11 4.30 3.37
C PRO A 30 -13.92 3.00 3.36
N TYR A 31 -13.71 2.15 2.35
CA TYR A 31 -14.41 0.88 2.20
C TYR A 31 -13.54 -0.33 2.55
N ASP A 32 -12.29 -0.34 2.10
CA ASP A 32 -11.34 -1.43 2.37
C ASP A 32 -9.94 -0.89 2.64
N GLU A 33 -9.16 -1.61 3.45
CA GLU A 33 -7.77 -1.34 3.76
C GLU A 33 -6.93 -2.62 3.57
N GLN A 34 -5.97 -2.59 2.66
CA GLN A 34 -5.08 -3.72 2.38
C GLN A 34 -3.62 -3.35 2.60
N ARG A 35 -2.81 -4.30 3.06
CA ARG A 35 -1.36 -4.10 3.23
C ARG A 35 -0.62 -4.94 2.20
N ILE A 36 0.21 -4.28 1.39
CA ILE A 36 1.03 -4.93 0.37
C ILE A 36 2.49 -4.76 0.71
N LEU A 37 3.22 -5.87 0.65
CA LEU A 37 4.64 -5.82 0.92
C LEU A 37 5.44 -5.21 -0.25
N ILE A 38 6.39 -4.33 0.06
CA ILE A 38 7.36 -3.80 -0.89
C ILE A 38 8.49 -4.83 -1.04
N SER A 39 8.77 -5.24 -2.27
CA SER A 39 9.85 -6.16 -2.65
C SER A 39 10.70 -5.51 -3.74
N ASP A 40 12.02 -5.50 -3.57
CA ASP A 40 12.97 -4.89 -4.52
C ASP A 40 12.64 -3.42 -4.89
N GLY A 41 12.17 -2.65 -3.90
CA GLY A 41 11.83 -1.23 -4.08
C GLY A 41 10.57 -0.98 -4.91
N ARG A 42 9.75 -2.01 -5.13
CA ARG A 42 8.45 -1.92 -5.82
C ARG A 42 7.41 -2.72 -5.06
N PHE A 43 6.14 -2.41 -5.28
CA PHE A 43 5.04 -3.26 -4.86
C PHE A 43 4.14 -3.53 -6.06
N ALA A 44 3.51 -4.69 -6.06
CA ALA A 44 2.48 -5.06 -7.02
C ALA A 44 1.45 -5.91 -6.29
N GLY A 45 0.19 -5.70 -6.60
CA GLY A 45 -0.88 -6.53 -6.13
C GLY A 45 -2.20 -6.07 -6.70
N ASP A 46 -3.20 -6.91 -6.48
CA ASP A 46 -4.57 -6.63 -6.85
C ASP A 46 -5.26 -5.93 -5.69
N PHE A 47 -6.08 -4.94 -6.00
CA PHE A 47 -6.91 -4.25 -5.02
C PHE A 47 -8.36 -4.46 -5.40
N GLU A 48 -9.11 -5.15 -4.53
CA GLU A 48 -10.51 -5.47 -4.76
C GLU A 48 -11.37 -4.31 -4.25
N ILE A 49 -12.13 -3.70 -5.16
CA ILE A 49 -13.11 -2.68 -4.77
C ILE A 49 -14.39 -3.41 -4.34
N PRO A 50 -14.90 -3.19 -3.11
CA PRO A 50 -16.10 -3.89 -2.62
C PRO A 50 -17.33 -3.63 -3.50
N ALA A 51 -18.22 -4.60 -3.63
CA ALA A 51 -19.40 -4.47 -4.50
C ALA A 51 -20.40 -3.39 -4.01
N GLU A 52 -20.35 -3.03 -2.72
CA GLU A 52 -21.09 -1.90 -2.15
C GLU A 52 -20.52 -0.52 -2.53
N ALA A 53 -19.30 -0.47 -3.06
CA ALA A 53 -18.79 0.71 -3.74
C ALA A 53 -19.65 0.92 -4.99
N GLY A 54 -20.54 1.91 -4.94
CA GLY A 54 -21.46 2.18 -6.04
C GLY A 54 -20.72 2.68 -7.29
N ALA A 55 -21.43 2.79 -8.40
CA ALA A 55 -20.92 3.53 -9.54
C ALA A 55 -20.64 4.99 -9.14
N GLY A 56 -19.53 5.55 -9.62
CA GLY A 56 -19.10 6.89 -9.26
C GLY A 56 -17.59 7.05 -9.23
N THR A 57 -17.14 8.21 -8.78
CA THR A 57 -15.72 8.52 -8.60
C THR A 57 -15.27 8.01 -7.23
N GLY A 58 -14.14 7.32 -7.20
CA GLY A 58 -13.43 7.04 -5.95
C GLY A 58 -11.93 7.06 -6.17
N THR A 59 -11.19 6.99 -5.07
CA THR A 59 -9.75 7.17 -5.03
C THR A 59 -9.14 5.97 -4.34
N ILE A 60 -8.14 5.36 -4.97
CA ILE A 60 -7.22 4.46 -4.29
C ILE A 60 -6.13 5.32 -3.66
N GLU A 61 -6.02 5.27 -2.34
CA GLU A 61 -4.93 5.92 -1.62
C GLU A 61 -3.85 4.89 -1.26
N VAL A 62 -2.63 5.14 -1.73
CA VAL A 62 -1.44 4.37 -1.36
C VAL A 62 -0.69 5.15 -0.28
N HIS A 63 -0.77 4.68 0.95
CA HIS A 63 -0.09 5.24 2.10
C HIS A 63 1.25 4.52 2.29
N ALA A 64 2.34 5.19 1.95
CA ALA A 64 3.69 4.78 2.29
C ALA A 64 4.19 5.56 3.52
N ALA A 65 5.29 5.11 4.12
CA ALA A 65 5.81 5.72 5.35
C ALA A 65 6.12 7.23 5.24
N VAL A 66 6.46 7.72 4.04
CA VAL A 66 6.90 9.12 3.82
C VAL A 66 6.13 9.86 2.73
N TYR A 67 5.17 9.19 2.08
CA TYR A 67 4.36 9.81 1.04
C TYR A 67 3.00 9.11 0.91
N THR A 68 2.03 9.85 0.37
CA THR A 68 0.75 9.29 -0.06
C THR A 68 0.61 9.52 -1.56
N VAL A 69 0.21 8.48 -2.29
CA VAL A 69 -0.16 8.57 -3.71
C VAL A 69 -1.67 8.37 -3.82
N GLN A 70 -2.33 9.19 -4.63
CA GLN A 70 -3.76 9.07 -4.90
C GLN A 70 -3.97 8.72 -6.38
N VAL A 71 -4.80 7.71 -6.63
CA VAL A 71 -5.19 7.28 -7.97
C VAL A 71 -6.70 7.38 -8.08
N ASP A 72 -7.18 8.38 -8.83
CA ASP A 72 -8.60 8.60 -9.06
C ASP A 72 -9.13 7.68 -10.14
N LEU A 73 -10.24 6.99 -9.85
CA LEU A 73 -10.91 6.06 -10.73
C LEU A 73 -12.40 6.43 -10.86
N LEU A 74 -12.95 6.20 -12.05
CA LEU A 74 -14.39 6.29 -12.32
C LEU A 74 -14.95 4.89 -12.54
N ILE A 75 -15.78 4.41 -11.61
CA ILE A 75 -16.51 3.15 -11.72
C ILE A 75 -17.79 3.41 -12.50
N VAL A 76 -17.91 2.79 -13.67
CA VAL A 76 -19.12 2.83 -14.50
C VAL A 76 -19.86 1.50 -14.39
N ALA A 77 -21.14 1.55 -14.01
CA ALA A 77 -22.00 0.38 -14.06
C ALA A 77 -22.25 0.01 -15.53
N THR A 78 -21.89 -1.21 -15.91
CA THR A 78 -22.30 -1.80 -17.19
C THR A 78 -23.73 -2.34 -17.04
N GLN A 79 -24.63 -1.85 -17.90
CA GLN A 79 -26.02 -2.31 -18.02
C GLN A 79 -26.12 -3.69 -18.66
#